data_AF-A0A6A2YX26-F1
#
_entry.id   AF-A0A6A2YX26-F1
#
_cell.length_a   1.000
_cell.length_b   1.000
_cell.length_c   1.000
_cell.angle_alpha   90.00
_cell.angle_beta   90.00
_cell.angle_gamma   90.00
#
_symmetry.space_group_name_H-M   'P 1'
#
loop_
_entity.id
_entity.type
_entity.pdbx_description
1 polymer ?
#
loop_
_entity_poly.entity_id
_entity_poly.type
_entity_poly.pdbx_seq_one_letter_code
_entity_poly.pdbx_strand_id
1 'polypeptide(L)'
;MCFINFQHSRDFVATGCITPKQGALANEQLRFLYAQVRPNAIALVDAFNYTDHYLGSILGCYDGNVYQKLYQEAWKDPLNDTVVPDGYLEYIRPILKQQIRTARL
;
A
#
# COMPACT_ATOMS: atom_id res chain seq x y z
N MET A 1 -24.65 3.93 -0.82
CA MET A 1 -25.27 5.22 -1.24
C MET A 1 -24.67 6.47 -0.56
N CYS A 2 -24.16 6.42 0.69
CA CYS A 2 -23.56 7.61 1.33
C CYS A 2 -22.13 7.98 0.87
N PHE A 3 -21.32 7.02 0.39
CA PHE A 3 -19.92 7.29 0.03
C PHE A 3 -19.77 8.25 -1.16
N ILE A 4 -20.67 8.14 -2.15
CA ILE A 4 -20.68 8.97 -3.36
C ILE A 4 -21.06 10.43 -3.04
N ASN A 5 -21.91 10.63 -2.03
CA ASN A 5 -22.37 11.97 -1.61
C ASN A 5 -21.25 12.85 -1.03
N PHE A 6 -20.27 12.26 -0.33
CA PHE A 6 -19.16 13.05 0.23
C PHE A 6 -18.22 13.58 -0.85
N GLN A 7 -17.89 12.73 -1.83
CA GLN A 7 -16.93 13.06 -2.90
C GLN A 7 -17.39 14.25 -3.74
N HIS A 8 -18.70 14.46 -3.86
CA HIS A 8 -19.34 15.59 -4.56
C HIS A 8 -20.08 16.56 -3.63
N SER A 9 -19.79 16.54 -2.33
CA SER A 9 -20.49 17.36 -1.32
C SER A 9 -20.50 18.86 -1.66
N ARG A 10 -19.48 19.36 -2.35
CA ARG A 10 -19.41 20.76 -2.82
C ARG A 10 -20.44 21.07 -3.89
N ASP A 11 -20.68 20.13 -4.80
CA ASP A 11 -21.65 20.28 -5.88
C ASP A 11 -23.08 20.29 -5.32
N PHE A 12 -23.37 19.46 -4.31
CA PHE A 12 -24.67 19.42 -3.63
C PHE A 12 -24.98 20.65 -2.78
N VAL A 13 -23.95 21.29 -2.22
CA VAL A 13 -24.10 22.56 -1.50
C VAL A 13 -24.23 23.72 -2.50
N ALA A 14 -23.50 23.68 -3.62
CA ALA A 14 -23.58 24.69 -4.67
C ALA A 14 -24.94 24.72 -5.38
N THR A 15 -25.60 23.57 -5.54
CA THR A 15 -26.97 23.47 -6.08
C THR A 15 -28.05 23.83 -5.06
N GLY A 16 -27.68 24.11 -3.80
CA GLY A 16 -28.63 24.42 -2.72
C GLY A 16 -29.46 23.23 -2.26
N CYS A 17 -29.20 22.02 -2.75
CA CYS A 17 -29.93 20.81 -2.38
C CYS A 17 -29.65 20.35 -0.94
N ILE A 18 -28.46 20.67 -0.41
CA ILE A 18 -28.03 20.29 0.93
C ILE A 18 -27.41 21.49 1.64
N THR A 19 -27.82 21.72 2.89
CA THR A 19 -27.20 22.75 3.74
C THR A 19 -25.85 22.26 4.31
N PRO A 20 -24.90 23.16 4.61
CA PRO A 20 -23.62 22.78 5.23
C PRO A 20 -23.80 21.97 6.53
N LYS A 21 -24.85 22.26 7.30
CA LYS A 21 -25.19 21.52 8.53
C LYS A 21 -25.62 20.08 8.25
N GLN A 22 -26.43 19.86 7.21
CA GLN A 22 -26.79 18.50 6.78
C GLN A 22 -25.58 17.74 6.23
N GLY A 23 -24.66 18.42 5.55
CA GLY A 23 -23.38 17.83 5.13
C GLY A 23 -22.50 17.40 6.32
N ALA A 24 -22.47 18.20 7.39
CA ALA A 24 -21.77 17.84 8.62
C ALA A 24 -22.40 16.60 9.30
N LEU A 25 -23.73 16.52 9.37
CA LEU A 25 -24.44 15.36 9.91
C LEU A 25 -24.19 14.09 9.07
N ALA A 26 -24.16 14.21 7.74
CA ALA A 26 -23.82 13.09 6.87
C ALA A 26 -22.40 12.56 7.12
N ASN A 27 -21.43 13.46 7.40
CA ASN A 27 -20.07 13.07 7.75
C ASN A 27 -20.00 12.35 9.11
N GLU A 28 -20.76 12.82 10.09
CA GLU A 28 -20.84 12.17 11.40
C GLU A 28 -21.43 10.75 11.25
N GLN A 29 -22.52 10.63 10.49
CA GLN A 29 -23.14 9.33 10.20
C GLN A 29 -22.18 8.40 9.44
N LEU A 30 -21.39 8.93 8.50
CA LEU A 30 -20.41 8.15 7.76
C LEU A 30 -19.33 7.57 8.70
N ARG A 31 -18.81 8.38 9.63
CA ARG A 31 -17.84 7.94 10.64
C ARG A 31 -18.43 6.87 11.56
N PHE A 32 -19.69 7.03 11.97
CA PHE A 32 -20.40 6.04 12.76
C PHE A 32 -20.55 4.71 12.02
N LEU A 33 -20.91 4.75 10.74
CA LEU A 33 -21.03 3.55 9.92
C LEU A 33 -19.68 2.85 9.70
N TYR A 34 -18.58 3.58 9.54
CA TYR A 34 -17.24 2.97 9.48
C TYR A 34 -16.89 2.22 10.76
N ALA A 35 -17.24 2.78 11.92
CA ALA A 35 -17.03 2.09 13.20
C ALA A 35 -17.82 0.78 13.28
N GLN A 36 -19.04 0.74 12.74
CA GLN A 36 -19.86 -0.48 12.70
C GLN A 36 -19.37 -1.53 11.70
N VAL A 37 -18.84 -1.11 10.54
CA VAL A 37 -18.31 -2.03 9.53
C VAL A 37 -16.97 -2.62 9.95
N ARG A 38 -16.13 -1.85 10.67
CA ARG A 38 -14.78 -2.24 11.08
C ARG A 38 -14.65 -3.66 11.66
N PRO A 39 -15.47 -4.13 12.62
CA PRO A 39 -15.34 -5.50 13.15
C PRO A 39 -15.59 -6.59 12.10
N ASN A 40 -16.42 -6.30 11.08
CA ASN A 40 -16.77 -7.24 10.03
C ASN A 40 -15.93 -7.07 8.75
N ALA A 41 -15.01 -6.10 8.72
CA ALA A 41 -14.29 -5.75 7.50
C ALA A 41 -13.48 -6.92 6.94
N ILE A 42 -12.85 -7.73 7.80
CA ILE A 42 -12.11 -8.93 7.43
C ILE A 42 -13.06 -9.99 6.85
N ALA A 43 -14.14 -10.31 7.56
CA ALA A 43 -15.13 -11.29 7.08
C ALA A 43 -15.77 -10.89 5.73
N LEU A 44 -15.98 -9.58 5.50
CA LEU A 44 -16.52 -9.07 4.24
C LEU A 44 -15.54 -9.24 3.07
N VAL A 45 -14.23 -9.11 3.30
CA VAL A 45 -13.23 -9.38 2.25
C VAL A 45 -13.00 -10.88 2.07
N ASP A 46 -13.04 -11.66 3.15
CA ASP A 46 -12.91 -13.13 3.12
C ASP A 46 -14.07 -13.80 2.39
N ALA A 47 -15.28 -13.21 2.45
CA ALA A 47 -16.46 -13.73 1.74
C ALA A 47 -16.30 -13.81 0.22
N PHE A 48 -15.36 -13.07 -0.38
CA PHE A 48 -15.04 -13.21 -1.80
C PHE A 48 -14.26 -14.49 -2.12
N ASN A 49 -13.74 -15.19 -1.10
CA ASN A 49 -13.07 -16.48 -1.19
C ASN A 49 -11.94 -16.52 -2.23
N TYR A 50 -11.16 -15.44 -2.31
CA TYR A 50 -9.96 -15.41 -3.16
C TYR A 50 -8.88 -16.30 -2.55
N THR A 51 -8.27 -17.15 -3.39
CA THR A 51 -7.14 -17.97 -2.97
C THR A 51 -5.85 -17.15 -2.97
N ASP A 52 -4.92 -17.45 -2.07
CA ASP A 52 -3.62 -16.77 -2.01
C ASP A 52 -2.85 -16.84 -3.35
N HIS A 53 -3.01 -17.94 -4.09
CA HIS A 53 -2.44 -18.11 -5.44
C HIS A 53 -3.04 -17.12 -6.44
N TYR A 54 -4.34 -16.84 -6.35
CA TYR A 54 -5.01 -15.86 -7.21
C TYR A 54 -4.69 -14.43 -6.81
N LEU A 55 -4.56 -14.15 -5.51
CA LEU A 55 -4.28 -12.81 -4.99
C LEU A 55 -2.84 -12.38 -5.26
N GLY A 56 -1.88 -13.31 -5.23
CA GLY A 56 -0.47 -13.04 -5.51
C GLY A 56 0.17 -12.00 -4.59
N SER A 57 -0.43 -11.73 -3.43
CA SER A 57 -0.03 -10.66 -2.52
C SER A 57 0.47 -11.24 -1.21
N ILE A 58 1.75 -11.00 -0.91
CA ILE A 58 2.37 -11.40 0.36
C ILE A 58 1.77 -10.63 1.54
N LEU A 59 1.38 -9.38 1.32
CA LEU A 59 0.74 -8.54 2.35
C LEU A 59 -0.72 -8.92 2.60
N GLY A 60 -1.41 -9.44 1.59
CA GLY A 60 -2.81 -9.86 1.66
C GLY A 60 -3.00 -11.33 2.05
N CYS A 61 -1.99 -11.93 2.69
CA CYS A 61 -1.97 -13.34 2.99
C CYS A 61 -3.05 -13.75 4.02
N TYR A 62 -3.82 -14.79 3.71
CA TYR A 62 -4.93 -15.25 4.54
C TYR A 62 -4.51 -15.67 5.97
N ASP A 63 -3.34 -16.32 6.10
CA ASP A 63 -2.82 -16.78 7.41
C ASP A 63 -2.26 -15.66 8.31
N GLY A 64 -2.20 -14.42 7.80
CA GLY A 64 -1.66 -13.26 8.52
C GLY A 64 -0.15 -13.31 8.78
N ASN A 65 0.58 -14.33 8.31
CA ASN A 65 2.03 -14.46 8.50
C ASN A 65 2.81 -13.65 7.45
N VAL A 66 2.54 -12.35 7.43
CA VAL A 66 3.04 -11.43 6.41
C VAL A 66 4.56 -11.26 6.49
N TYR A 67 5.11 -11.02 7.68
CA TYR A 67 6.52 -10.65 7.83
C TYR A 67 7.47 -11.78 7.45
N GLN A 68 7.16 -13.01 7.87
CA GLN A 68 8.00 -14.16 7.54
C GLN A 68 7.97 -14.46 6.05
N LYS A 69 6.78 -14.42 5.42
CA LYS A 69 6.65 -14.62 3.98
C LYS A 69 7.36 -13.51 3.20
N LEU A 70 7.23 -12.25 3.62
CA LEU A 70 7.93 -11.13 2.99
C LEU A 70 9.44 -11.29 3.05
N TYR A 71 9.96 -11.72 4.20
CA TYR A 71 11.37 -12.02 4.35
C TYR A 71 11.80 -13.15 3.41
N GLN A 72 11.07 -14.27 3.40
CA GLN A 72 11.38 -15.42 2.55
C GLN A 72 11.34 -15.08 1.05
N GLU A 73 10.37 -14.26 0.61
CA GLU A 73 10.28 -13.83 -0.79
C GLU A 73 11.39 -12.84 -1.15
N ALA A 74 11.79 -11.95 -0.25
CA ALA A 74 12.94 -11.07 -0.48
C ALA A 74 14.24 -11.87 -0.69
N TRP A 75 14.44 -12.96 0.04
CA TRP A 75 15.61 -13.83 -0.15
C TRP A 75 15.68 -14.55 -1.50
N LYS A 76 14.55 -14.68 -2.21
CA LYS A 76 14.51 -15.32 -3.53
C LYS A 76 14.86 -14.38 -4.67
N ASP A 77 15.02 -13.08 -4.39
CA ASP A 77 15.41 -12.12 -5.41
C ASP A 77 16.83 -12.46 -5.93
N PRO A 78 17.04 -12.59 -7.26
CA PRO A 78 18.34 -12.90 -7.84
C PRO A 78 19.46 -11.94 -7.41
N LEU A 79 19.12 -10.71 -7.02
CA LEU A 79 20.08 -9.74 -6.51
C LEU A 79 20.72 -10.16 -5.17
N ASN A 80 20.04 -11.03 -4.42
CA ASN A 80 20.50 -11.54 -3.13
C ASN A 80 21.28 -12.86 -3.23
N ASP A 81 21.52 -13.39 -4.45
CA ASP A 81 22.29 -14.61 -4.67
C ASP A 81 23.76 -14.46 -4.26
N THR A 82 24.30 -13.24 -4.33
CA THR A 82 25.68 -12.93 -3.96
C THR A 82 25.73 -11.85 -2.87
N VAL A 83 26.59 -12.05 -1.87
CA VAL A 83 26.80 -11.07 -0.79
C VAL A 83 27.44 -9.78 -1.32
N VAL A 84 28.26 -9.92 -2.37
CA VAL A 84 28.85 -8.79 -3.08
C VAL A 84 28.21 -8.76 -4.46
N PRO A 85 27.40 -7.73 -4.77
CA PRO A 85 26.70 -7.66 -6.05
C PRO A 85 27.68 -7.48 -7.20
N ASP A 86 27.29 -7.99 -8.36
CA ASP A 86 28.05 -7.82 -9.59
C ASP A 86 28.25 -6.32 -9.90
N GLY A 87 29.45 -5.96 -10.35
CA GLY A 87 29.84 -4.56 -10.57
C GLY A 87 30.33 -3.82 -9.32
N TYR A 88 30.24 -4.39 -8.10
CA TYR A 88 30.80 -3.75 -6.91
C TYR A 88 32.32 -3.57 -7.02
N LEU A 89 33.05 -4.60 -7.45
CA LEU A 89 34.52 -4.53 -7.55
C LEU A 89 35.01 -3.59 -8.66
N GLU A 90 34.26 -3.52 -9.75
CA GLU A 90 34.63 -2.80 -10.98
C GLU A 90 34.28 -1.32 -10.91
N TYR A 91 33.09 -1.00 -10.38
CA TYR A 91 32.54 0.36 -10.44
C TYR A 91 32.48 1.02 -9.06
N ILE A 92 32.07 0.30 -8.02
CA ILE A 92 31.80 0.91 -6.70
C ILE A 92 33.06 1.00 -5.84
N ARG A 93 33.84 -0.08 -5.77
CA ARG A 93 35.06 -0.18 -4.94
C ARG A 93 36.13 0.86 -5.32
N PRO A 94 36.40 1.16 -6.61
CA PRO A 94 37.38 2.19 -6.97
C PRO A 94 36.94 3.59 -6.58
N ILE A 95 35.62 3.88 -6.63
CA ILE A 95 35.06 5.17 -6.16
C ILE A 95 35.28 5.32 -4.66
N LEU A 96 34.89 4.31 -3.88
CA LEU A 96 35.04 4.32 -2.42
C LEU A 96 36.49 4.44 -1.96
N LYS A 97 37.43 3.84 -2.71
CA LYS A 97 38.87 3.91 -2.42
C LYS A 97 39.58 5.13 -3.03
N GLN A 98 38.85 6.05 -3.67
CA GLN A 98 39.42 7.19 -4.42
C GLN A 98 40.49 6.76 -5.44
N GLN A 99 40.34 5.55 -6.00
CA GLN A 99 41.23 4.97 -7.01
C GLN A 99 40.77 5.31 -8.43
N ILE A 100 39.75 6.15 -8.58
CA ILE A 100 39.39 6.70 -9.88
C ILE A 100 40.55 7.59 -10.32
N ARG A 101 41.28 7.17 -11.35
CA ARG A 101 42.13 8.09 -12.09
C ARG A 101 41.19 9.06 -12.78
N THR A 102 40.97 10.24 -12.21
CA THR A 102 40.37 11.34 -12.94
C THR A 102 41.25 11.53 -14.15
N ALA A 103 40.75 11.18 -15.35
CA ALA A 103 41.41 11.56 -16.58
C ALA A 103 41.45 13.09 -16.54
N ARG A 104 42.63 13.65 -16.27
CA ARG A 104 42.87 15.10 -16.43
C ARG A 104 42.65 15.39 -17.91
N LEU A 105 41.55 16.10 -18.19
CA LEU A 105 41.39 16.86 -19.43
C LEU A 105 42.46 17.96 -19.49
#